data_AF-A0A2D7IW90-F1
#
_entry.id   AF-A0A2D7IW90-F1
#
_cell.length_a   1.000
_cell.length_b   1.000
_cell.length_c   1.000
_cell.angle_alpha   90.00
_cell.angle_beta   90.00
_cell.angle_gamma   90.00
#
_symmetry.space_group_name_H-M   'P 1'
#
loop_
_entity.id
_entity.type
_entity.pdbx_description
1 polymer ?
#
loop_
_entity_poly.entity_id
_entity_poly.type
_entity_poly.pdbx_seq_one_letter_code
_entity_poly.pdbx_strand_id
1 'polypeptide(L)'
;MKFLIAGTTAALFLAGTAYGESLEINPGEWTYTTSGTMEMMGMNMPVPEESETECVTEEDAVFDSDDIADENCELSLTDSTSTSQTYSMMCDAEGTTMTGEVFISVEDGGNSVALTTSMQGETEMGAMQINVNVAGERIGQCQ
;
A
#
# COMPACT_ATOMS: atom_id res chain seq x y z
N MET A 1 -1.15 -44.55 -54.86
CA MET A 1 -2.48 -43.97 -54.53
C MET A 1 -2.43 -43.43 -53.12
N LYS A 2 -2.89 -42.17 -52.94
CA LYS A 2 -3.28 -41.48 -51.70
C LYS A 2 -2.26 -41.48 -50.54
N PHE A 3 -1.50 -40.40 -50.36
CA PHE A 3 -1.80 -39.22 -49.48
C PHE A 3 -1.98 -39.66 -48.01
N LEU A 4 -1.22 -39.14 -47.05
CA LEU A 4 -1.55 -37.88 -46.38
C LEU A 4 -0.29 -37.21 -45.80
N ILE A 5 -0.12 -35.93 -46.14
CA ILE A 5 0.86 -35.01 -45.60
C ILE A 5 0.28 -34.47 -44.28
N ALA A 6 0.88 -34.82 -43.15
CA ALA A 6 0.49 -34.25 -41.86
C ALA A 6 1.13 -32.86 -41.74
N GLY A 7 0.30 -31.83 -41.94
CA GLY A 7 0.69 -30.43 -41.79
C GLY A 7 0.92 -30.08 -40.33
N THR A 8 2.12 -29.62 -40.00
CA THR A 8 2.49 -29.11 -38.69
C THR A 8 1.97 -27.67 -38.56
N THR A 9 0.78 -27.51 -37.97
CA THR A 9 0.22 -26.19 -37.64
C THR A 9 0.78 -25.69 -36.31
N ALA A 10 1.18 -24.42 -36.31
CA ALA A 10 1.85 -23.69 -35.23
C ALA A 10 1.02 -23.57 -33.94
N ALA A 11 1.72 -23.48 -32.81
CA ALA A 11 1.23 -22.81 -31.61
C ALA A 11 2.42 -22.06 -30.97
N LEU A 12 2.56 -20.77 -31.30
CA LEU A 12 3.36 -19.86 -30.48
C LEU A 12 2.57 -19.64 -29.19
N PHE A 13 2.97 -20.34 -28.13
CA PHE A 13 2.59 -19.99 -26.78
C PHE A 13 3.28 -18.67 -26.43
N LEU A 14 2.55 -17.56 -26.57
CA LEU A 14 2.86 -16.35 -25.83
C LEU A 14 2.59 -16.68 -24.36
N ALA A 15 3.65 -17.10 -23.65
CA ALA A 15 3.67 -17.10 -22.20
C ALA A 15 3.61 -15.62 -21.78
N GLY A 16 2.39 -15.12 -21.58
CA GLY A 16 2.20 -13.88 -20.85
C GLY A 16 2.77 -14.10 -19.46
N THR A 17 3.91 -13.51 -19.18
CA THR A 17 4.38 -13.28 -17.82
C THR A 17 3.34 -12.36 -17.17
N ALA A 18 2.47 -12.95 -16.37
CA ALA A 18 1.64 -12.21 -15.45
C ALA A 18 2.57 -11.61 -14.39
N TYR A 19 3.12 -10.44 -14.69
CA TYR A 19 3.66 -9.56 -13.67
C TYR A 19 2.44 -9.04 -12.90
N GLY A 20 2.31 -9.37 -11.62
CA GLY A 20 1.41 -8.63 -10.75
C GLY A 20 1.77 -7.15 -10.87
N GLU A 21 0.77 -6.28 -10.96
CA GLU A 21 1.00 -4.83 -11.07
C GLU A 21 1.65 -4.36 -9.76
N SER A 22 2.97 -4.19 -9.76
CA SER A 22 3.72 -3.54 -8.69
C SER A 22 3.34 -2.06 -8.67
N LEU A 23 3.04 -1.55 -7.48
CA LEU A 23 2.87 -0.12 -7.28
C LEU A 23 4.26 0.46 -7.02
N GLU A 24 4.66 1.47 -7.80
CA GLU A 24 6.03 1.99 -7.79
C GLU A 24 6.03 3.52 -7.75
N ILE A 25 7.02 4.10 -7.08
CA ILE A 25 7.31 5.54 -7.04
C ILE A 25 8.70 5.81 -7.62
N ASN A 26 9.00 7.07 -7.92
CA ASN A 26 10.33 7.44 -8.43
C ASN A 26 11.34 7.54 -7.28
N PRO A 27 12.54 6.94 -7.41
CA PRO A 27 13.59 7.07 -6.40
C PRO A 27 14.05 8.53 -6.27
N GLY A 28 14.46 8.92 -5.07
CA GLY A 28 14.86 10.30 -4.77
C GLY A 28 14.67 10.70 -3.32
N GLU A 29 14.79 11.99 -3.06
CA GLU A 29 14.48 12.57 -1.76
C GLU A 29 12.97 12.85 -1.70
N TRP A 30 12.31 12.35 -0.66
CA TRP A 30 10.88 12.45 -0.44
C TRP A 30 10.58 13.10 0.89
N THR A 31 9.50 13.88 0.96
CA THR A 31 8.93 14.36 2.22
C THR A 31 7.56 13.74 2.39
N TYR A 32 7.35 13.10 3.53
CA TYR A 32 6.08 12.52 3.95
C TYR A 32 5.49 13.36 5.07
N THR A 33 4.20 13.67 4.98
CA THR A 33 3.45 14.36 6.01
C THR A 33 2.32 13.46 6.49
N THR A 34 2.39 13.07 7.76
CA THR A 34 1.39 12.25 8.43
C THR A 34 0.43 13.14 9.21
N SER A 35 -0.86 12.85 9.13
CA SER A 35 -1.92 13.54 9.89
C SER A 35 -3.06 12.58 10.16
N GLY A 36 -3.94 12.89 11.11
CA GLY A 36 -5.05 11.99 11.39
C GLY A 36 -5.95 12.38 12.54
N THR A 37 -6.86 11.47 12.84
CA THR A 37 -7.84 11.59 13.92
C THR A 37 -8.03 10.24 14.61
N MET A 38 -8.22 10.29 15.93
CA MET A 38 -8.56 9.15 16.76
C MET A 38 -9.86 9.46 17.49
N GLU A 39 -10.87 8.62 17.32
CA GLU A 39 -12.09 8.66 18.11
C GLU A 39 -12.05 7.59 19.20
N MET A 40 -12.28 8.01 20.45
CA MET A 40 -12.38 7.11 21.59
C MET A 40 -13.38 7.69 22.59
N MET A 41 -14.29 6.86 23.12
CA MET A 41 -15.30 7.30 24.09
C MET A 41 -16.16 8.49 23.62
N GLY A 42 -16.39 8.59 22.30
CA GLY A 42 -17.14 9.70 21.67
C GLY A 42 -16.39 11.04 21.68
N MET A 43 -15.09 11.04 21.98
CA MET A 43 -14.21 12.19 21.85
C MET A 43 -13.29 12.00 20.64
N ASN A 44 -13.17 13.03 19.81
CA ASN A 44 -12.21 13.06 18.71
C ASN A 44 -10.93 13.77 19.16
N MET A 45 -9.81 13.07 19.04
CA MET A 45 -8.47 13.53 19.37
C MET A 45 -7.66 13.63 18.07
N PRO A 46 -7.06 14.80 17.76
CA PRO A 46 -6.23 14.91 16.58
C PRO A 46 -4.92 14.13 16.76
N VAL A 47 -4.49 13.45 15.70
CA VAL A 47 -3.11 12.97 15.58
C VAL A 47 -2.27 14.16 15.11
N PRO A 48 -1.19 14.54 15.82
CA PRO A 48 -0.33 15.65 15.41
C PRO A 48 0.16 15.47 13.98
N GLU A 49 0.24 16.59 13.25
CA GLU A 49 0.87 16.59 11.94
C GLU A 49 2.38 16.50 12.12
N GLU A 50 3.01 15.51 11.49
CA GLU A 50 4.44 15.30 11.51
C GLU A 50 4.94 15.12 10.08
N SER A 51 6.10 15.71 9.78
CA SER A 51 6.73 15.60 8.48
C SER A 51 8.13 15.05 8.61
N GLU A 52 8.45 14.07 7.77
CA GLU A 52 9.75 13.42 7.72
C GLU A 52 10.27 13.44 6.30
N THR A 53 11.58 13.64 6.15
CA THR A 53 12.26 13.60 4.84
C THR A 53 13.23 12.44 4.84
N GLU A 54 13.15 11.60 3.82
CA GLU A 54 14.02 10.46 3.64
C GLU A 54 14.43 10.25 2.18
N CYS A 55 15.48 9.47 1.99
CA CYS A 55 15.95 9.07 0.67
C CYS A 55 15.38 7.69 0.34
N VAL A 56 14.57 7.63 -0.72
CA VAL A 56 14.00 6.40 -1.27
C VAL A 56 14.94 5.89 -2.37
N THR A 57 15.48 4.68 -2.18
CA THR A 57 16.35 4.03 -3.17
C THR A 57 15.53 3.36 -4.28
N GLU A 58 16.19 2.79 -5.30
CA GLU A 58 15.50 2.00 -6.33
C GLU A 58 14.86 0.72 -5.75
N GLU A 59 15.42 0.19 -4.67
CA GLU A 59 14.91 -1.02 -4.01
C GLU A 59 13.67 -0.69 -3.18
N ASP A 60 13.67 0.46 -2.49
CA ASP A 60 12.56 0.95 -1.65
C ASP A 60 11.45 1.66 -2.46
N ALA A 61 11.66 1.87 -3.76
CA ALA A 61 10.74 2.56 -4.65
C ALA A 61 9.55 1.68 -5.09
N VAL A 62 9.54 0.41 -4.70
CA VAL A 62 8.48 -0.55 -5.01
C VAL A 62 7.71 -0.82 -3.72
N PHE A 63 6.40 -0.63 -3.73
CA PHE A 63 5.58 -0.98 -2.57
C PHE A 63 5.45 -2.50 -2.46
N ASP A 64 6.08 -3.07 -1.44
CA ASP A 64 5.85 -4.43 -0.99
C ASP A 64 4.97 -4.41 0.26
N SER A 65 3.98 -5.30 0.32
CA SER A 65 3.12 -5.44 1.48
C SER A 65 3.89 -5.84 2.74
N ASP A 66 4.99 -6.57 2.59
CA ASP A 66 5.84 -7.00 3.70
C ASP A 66 6.61 -5.82 4.33
N ASP A 67 6.86 -4.75 3.56
CA ASP A 67 7.51 -3.52 4.06
C ASP A 67 6.54 -2.56 4.75
N ILE A 68 5.23 -2.72 4.50
CA ILE A 68 4.16 -1.88 5.07
C ILE A 68 3.60 -2.50 6.36
N ALA A 69 3.68 -3.83 6.51
CA ALA A 69 3.16 -4.52 7.67
C ALA A 69 4.07 -4.35 8.90
N ASP A 70 3.58 -3.67 9.92
CA ASP A 70 4.18 -3.74 11.26
C ASP A 70 4.13 -5.19 11.80
N GLU A 71 5.08 -5.56 12.68
CA GLU A 71 5.24 -6.95 13.19
C GLU A 71 3.98 -7.57 13.84
N ASN A 72 2.98 -6.75 14.20
CA ASN A 72 1.73 -7.18 14.83
C ASN A 72 0.49 -6.97 13.93
N CYS A 73 0.69 -6.73 12.63
CA CYS A 73 -0.36 -6.48 11.65
C CYS A 73 -0.29 -7.48 10.50
N GLU A 74 -1.39 -8.16 10.23
CA GLU A 74 -1.59 -8.94 9.01
C GLU A 74 -2.21 -8.05 7.93
N LEU A 75 -1.50 -7.85 6.83
CA LEU A 75 -2.02 -7.21 5.62
C LEU A 75 -2.46 -8.26 4.61
N SER A 76 -3.57 -8.00 3.93
CA SER A 76 -4.04 -8.82 2.80
C SER A 76 -4.45 -7.92 1.66
N LEU A 77 -3.78 -8.06 0.51
CA LEU A 77 -4.08 -7.31 -0.70
C LEU A 77 -5.49 -7.67 -1.19
N THR A 78 -6.38 -6.67 -1.25
CA THR A 78 -7.77 -6.84 -1.69
C THR A 78 -7.99 -6.35 -3.11
N ASP A 79 -7.29 -5.29 -3.52
CA ASP A 79 -7.35 -4.72 -4.86
C ASP A 79 -6.01 -4.11 -5.25
N SER A 80 -5.64 -4.23 -6.53
CA SER A 80 -4.37 -3.72 -7.05
C SER A 80 -4.52 -3.24 -8.48
N THR A 81 -3.95 -2.08 -8.76
CA THR A 81 -3.81 -1.49 -10.09
C THR A 81 -2.40 -0.94 -10.24
N SER A 82 -2.03 -0.51 -11.44
CA SER A 82 -0.75 0.17 -11.68
C SER A 82 -0.53 1.47 -10.87
N THR A 83 -1.57 2.06 -10.28
CA THR A 83 -1.48 3.35 -9.56
C THR A 83 -2.10 3.33 -8.17
N SER A 84 -2.65 2.20 -7.73
CA SER A 84 -3.24 2.09 -6.41
C SER A 84 -3.28 0.66 -5.90
N GLN A 85 -3.19 0.51 -4.59
CA GLN A 85 -3.40 -0.77 -3.91
C GLN A 85 -4.31 -0.56 -2.70
N THR A 86 -5.17 -1.54 -2.45
CA THR A 86 -6.00 -1.60 -1.25
C THR A 86 -5.65 -2.86 -0.48
N TYR A 87 -5.44 -2.71 0.81
CA TYR A 87 -5.18 -3.80 1.73
C TYR A 87 -6.24 -3.82 2.82
N SER A 88 -6.74 -5.00 3.17
CA SER A 88 -7.38 -5.20 4.47
C SER A 88 -6.29 -5.43 5.51
N MET A 89 -6.42 -4.80 6.67
CA MET A 89 -5.45 -4.87 7.75
C MET A 89 -6.11 -5.42 9.01
N MET A 90 -5.43 -6.32 9.70
CA MET A 90 -5.79 -6.81 11.02
C MET A 90 -4.59 -6.70 11.94
N CYS A 91 -4.68 -5.92 13.00
CA CYS A 91 -3.59 -5.76 13.96
C CYS A 91 -4.02 -6.22 15.35
N ASP A 92 -3.14 -6.95 16.03
CA ASP A 92 -3.33 -7.32 17.43
C ASP A 92 -2.48 -6.40 18.32
N ALA A 93 -3.12 -5.45 19.00
CA ALA A 93 -2.46 -4.49 19.88
C ALA A 93 -3.00 -4.60 21.31
N GLU A 94 -2.11 -4.85 22.28
CA GLU A 94 -2.45 -4.89 23.71
C GLU A 94 -3.63 -5.82 24.07
N GLY A 95 -3.79 -6.94 23.33
CA GLY A 95 -4.89 -7.90 23.54
C GLY A 95 -6.22 -7.48 22.92
N THR A 96 -6.24 -6.42 22.13
CA THR A 96 -7.37 -5.98 21.31
C THR A 96 -7.04 -6.18 19.84
N THR A 97 -7.92 -6.88 19.12
CA THR A 97 -7.84 -6.97 17.66
C THR A 97 -8.48 -5.73 17.04
N MET A 98 -7.71 -5.00 16.24
CA MET A 98 -8.16 -3.91 15.40
C MET A 98 -8.21 -4.38 13.95
N THR A 99 -9.23 -3.95 13.22
CA THR A 99 -9.40 -4.26 11.80
C THR A 99 -9.62 -3.00 11.02
N GLY A 100 -9.16 -2.98 9.77
CA GLY A 100 -9.20 -1.78 8.95
C GLY A 100 -8.87 -2.03 7.49
N GLU A 101 -8.75 -0.92 6.78
CA GLU A 101 -8.31 -0.88 5.39
C GLU A 101 -7.20 0.16 5.24
N VAL A 102 -6.24 -0.16 4.38
CA VAL A 102 -5.18 0.74 3.93
C VAL A 102 -5.37 0.92 2.44
N PHE A 103 -5.46 2.18 2.01
CA PHE A 103 -5.50 2.55 0.60
C PHE A 103 -4.25 3.35 0.27
N ILE A 104 -3.57 2.95 -0.80
CA ILE A 104 -2.35 3.59 -1.29
C ILE A 104 -2.60 3.99 -2.73
N SER A 105 -2.28 5.23 -3.08
CA SER A 105 -2.36 5.74 -4.44
C SER A 105 -1.13 6.52 -4.82
N VAL A 106 -0.64 6.28 -6.03
CA VAL A 106 0.49 6.99 -6.62
C VAL A 106 0.00 7.87 -7.76
N GLU A 107 0.37 9.13 -7.71
CA GLU A 107 0.00 10.17 -8.66
C GLU A 107 1.25 10.86 -9.24
N ASP A 108 1.03 11.84 -10.11
CA ASP A 108 2.07 12.66 -10.75
C ASP A 108 3.20 11.84 -11.41
N GLY A 109 2.83 10.70 -12.02
CA GLY A 109 3.78 9.80 -12.67
C GLY A 109 4.82 9.20 -11.71
N GLY A 110 4.46 9.00 -10.45
CA GLY A 110 5.34 8.42 -9.42
C GLY A 110 6.02 9.44 -8.51
N ASN A 111 5.63 10.73 -8.54
CA ASN A 111 6.24 11.79 -7.72
C ASN A 111 5.36 12.26 -6.56
N SER A 112 4.16 11.71 -6.44
CA SER A 112 3.27 11.94 -5.31
C SER A 112 2.64 10.62 -4.88
N VAL A 113 2.53 10.41 -3.57
CA VAL A 113 1.84 9.27 -2.99
C VAL A 113 0.88 9.76 -1.91
N ALA A 114 -0.29 9.12 -1.83
CA ALA A 114 -1.20 9.28 -0.72
C ALA A 114 -1.51 7.91 -0.13
N LEU A 115 -1.46 7.82 1.19
CA LEU A 115 -1.84 6.64 1.96
C LEU A 115 -2.92 7.03 2.97
N THR A 116 -4.04 6.32 2.95
CA THR A 116 -5.13 6.49 3.91
C THR A 116 -5.34 5.18 4.64
N THR A 117 -5.24 5.22 5.96
CA THR A 117 -5.49 4.09 6.84
C THR A 117 -6.72 4.38 7.68
N SER A 118 -7.67 3.45 7.74
CA SER A 118 -8.81 3.51 8.65
C SER A 118 -8.89 2.21 9.43
N MET A 119 -8.83 2.29 10.76
CA MET A 119 -8.88 1.15 11.66
C MET A 119 -9.93 1.34 12.73
N GLN A 120 -10.50 0.24 13.21
CA GLN A 120 -11.48 0.22 14.28
C GLN A 120 -11.34 -1.03 15.14
N GLY A 121 -11.69 -0.92 16.42
CA GLY A 121 -11.66 -2.04 17.37
C GLY A 121 -12.40 -1.73 18.66
N GLU A 122 -12.57 -2.74 19.50
CA GLU A 122 -13.15 -2.61 20.85
C GLU A 122 -12.09 -2.80 21.93
N THR A 123 -11.81 -1.75 22.69
CA THR A 123 -10.88 -1.79 23.83
C THR A 123 -11.64 -1.91 25.15
N GLU A 124 -10.94 -2.15 26.26
CA GLU A 124 -11.55 -2.08 27.62
C GLU A 124 -12.21 -0.72 27.91
N MET A 125 -11.72 0.32 27.25
CA MET A 125 -12.20 1.70 27.34
C MET A 125 -13.26 2.03 26.28
N GLY A 126 -13.78 1.04 25.54
CA GLY A 126 -14.82 1.21 24.53
C GLY A 126 -14.31 1.17 23.08
N ALA A 127 -15.22 1.47 22.14
CA ALA A 127 -14.91 1.49 20.72
C ALA A 127 -13.86 2.57 20.41
N MET A 128 -12.87 2.20 19.62
CA MET A 128 -11.83 3.06 19.09
C MET A 128 -11.88 3.05 17.57
N GLN A 129 -11.75 4.22 16.96
CA GLN A 129 -11.53 4.37 15.52
C GLN A 129 -10.32 5.28 15.28
N ILE A 130 -9.45 4.89 14.36
CA ILE A 130 -8.26 5.65 14.00
C ILE A 130 -8.31 5.87 12.49
N ASN A 131 -8.09 7.11 12.06
CA ASN A 131 -7.89 7.45 10.66
C ASN A 131 -6.56 8.19 10.54
N VAL A 132 -5.66 7.68 9.71
CA VAL A 132 -4.35 8.26 9.43
C VAL A 132 -4.26 8.52 7.93
N ASN A 133 -3.72 9.68 7.56
CA ASN A 133 -3.41 10.04 6.20
C ASN A 133 -1.94 10.41 6.12
N VAL A 134 -1.23 9.86 5.15
CA VAL A 134 0.14 10.20 4.81
C VAL A 134 0.16 10.74 3.40
N ALA A 135 0.71 11.93 3.20
CA ALA A 135 0.95 12.52 1.90
C ALA A 135 2.45 12.60 1.66
N GLY A 136 2.94 11.93 0.61
CA GLY A 136 4.34 11.95 0.21
C GLY A 136 4.53 12.74 -1.09
N GLU A 137 5.56 13.58 -1.13
CA GLU A 137 5.98 14.29 -2.33
C GLU A 137 7.49 14.14 -2.56
N ARG A 138 7.88 13.88 -3.82
CA ARG A 138 9.28 13.83 -4.21
C ARG A 138 9.85 15.24 -4.35
N ILE A 139 10.83 15.58 -3.52
CA ILE A 139 11.45 16.91 -3.50
C ILE A 139 12.75 16.99 -4.29
N GLY A 140 13.34 15.86 -4.72
CA GLY A 140 14.54 15.90 -5.53
C GLY A 140 15.30 14.59 -5.64
N GLN A 141 16.60 14.68 -5.95
CA GLN A 141 17.53 13.57 -5.81
C GLN A 141 18.04 13.53 -4.37
N CYS A 142 18.38 12.35 -3.86
CA CYS A 142 19.05 12.24 -2.56
C CYS A 142 20.38 12.99 -2.56
N GLN A 143 20.73 13.56 -1.40
CA GLN A 143 21.94 14.37 -1.19
C GLN A 143 23.16 13.54 -0.79
#